data_AF-N1QYR1-F1
#
_entry.id   AF-N1QYR1-F1
#
_cell.length_a   1.000
_cell.length_b   1.000
_cell.length_c   1.000
_cell.angle_alpha   90.00
_cell.angle_beta   90.00
_cell.angle_gamma   90.00
#
_symmetry.space_group_name_H-M   'P 1'
#
loop_
_entity.id
_entity.type
_entity.pdbx_description
1 polymer ?
#
loop_
_entity_poly.entity_id
_entity_poly.type
_entity_poly.pdbx_seq_one_letter_code
_entity_poly.pdbx_strand_id
1 'polypeptide(L)'
;MATNPGILSEWPWKRLGSFKYLVLAPWVAHGCHLAATKGWRELDLGYVAILPSMLLRALHDQAWITVSRLYNARGKRQIVDRGIEFDQVDRERNWDDQIILSAILLLLGSLYLPGGQNLPWWRTDGAVLLALLHAGPVEFLYYWFHRALHHHFLYTRYHSHHHASIVTEPITCE
;
A
#
# COMPACT_ATOMS: atom_id res chain seq x y z
N MET A 1 -15.71 9.07 -6.17
CA MET A 1 -16.05 7.63 -6.08
C MET A 1 -16.33 7.05 -7.46
N ALA A 2 -16.28 5.71 -7.60
CA ALA A 2 -16.71 5.02 -8.81
C ALA A 2 -18.17 5.38 -9.16
N THR A 3 -18.53 5.34 -10.43
CA THR A 3 -19.87 5.78 -10.89
C THR A 3 -20.99 4.85 -10.45
N ASN A 4 -20.68 3.58 -10.19
CA ASN A 4 -21.61 2.59 -9.66
C ASN A 4 -20.84 1.58 -8.78
N PRO A 5 -20.49 1.92 -7.52
CA PRO A 5 -19.56 1.12 -6.72
C PRO A 5 -20.04 -0.32 -6.48
N GLY A 6 -19.12 -1.28 -6.65
CA GLY A 6 -19.38 -2.71 -6.40
C GLY A 6 -19.10 -3.14 -4.95
N ILE A 7 -19.31 -4.42 -4.65
CA ILE A 7 -18.92 -5.01 -3.36
C ILE A 7 -17.40 -4.89 -3.19
N LEU A 8 -16.93 -4.55 -1.98
CA LEU A 8 -15.51 -4.31 -1.65
C LEU A 8 -14.86 -3.15 -2.45
N SER A 9 -15.64 -2.19 -2.95
CA SER A 9 -15.08 -0.95 -3.50
C SER A 9 -14.51 -0.01 -2.43
N GLU A 10 -14.67 -0.34 -1.16
CA GLU A 10 -14.24 0.45 -0.01
C GLU A 10 -13.45 -0.41 0.96
N TRP A 11 -12.47 0.21 1.62
CA TRP A 11 -11.67 -0.42 2.65
C TRP A 11 -12.52 -0.81 3.87
N PRO A 12 -12.26 -1.96 4.51
CA PRO A 12 -13.00 -2.38 5.71
C PRO A 12 -13.01 -1.34 6.84
N TRP A 13 -11.94 -0.55 6.93
CA TRP A 13 -11.76 0.50 7.93
C TRP A 13 -12.13 1.91 7.44
N LYS A 14 -12.76 2.06 6.27
CA LYS A 14 -13.10 3.39 5.72
C LYS A 14 -13.87 4.26 6.72
N ARG A 15 -14.77 3.66 7.51
CA ARG A 15 -15.56 4.37 8.53
C ARG A 15 -14.72 5.02 9.64
N LEU A 16 -13.49 4.59 9.84
CA LEU A 16 -12.58 5.18 10.81
C LEU A 16 -11.98 6.51 10.33
N GLY A 17 -12.03 6.81 9.02
CA GLY A 17 -11.44 8.01 8.45
C GLY A 17 -9.97 8.17 8.86
N SER A 18 -9.61 9.32 9.44
CA SER A 18 -8.25 9.58 9.94
C SER A 18 -7.79 8.64 11.07
N PHE A 19 -8.70 7.91 11.72
CA PHE A 19 -8.37 6.95 12.78
C PHE A 19 -8.02 5.55 12.27
N LYS A 20 -7.94 5.33 10.95
CA LYS A 20 -7.65 4.02 10.35
C LYS A 20 -6.39 3.32 10.87
N TYR A 21 -5.38 4.07 11.33
CA TYR A 21 -4.17 3.50 11.93
C TYR A 21 -4.43 2.74 13.23
N LEU A 22 -5.56 2.97 13.91
CA LEU A 22 -5.97 2.20 15.09
C LEU A 22 -6.18 0.72 14.77
N VAL A 23 -6.41 0.37 13.50
CA VAL A 23 -6.45 -1.03 13.06
C VAL A 23 -5.15 -1.76 13.44
N LEU A 24 -3.99 -1.09 13.42
CA LEU A 24 -2.70 -1.70 13.76
C LEU A 24 -2.39 -1.72 15.27
N ALA A 25 -3.21 -1.05 16.10
CA ALA A 25 -2.96 -0.92 17.54
C ALA A 25 -2.84 -2.27 18.30
N PRO A 26 -3.64 -3.32 17.99
CA PRO A 26 -3.49 -4.62 18.65
C PRO A 26 -2.10 -5.23 18.45
N TRP A 27 -1.50 -5.09 17.26
CA TRP A 27 -0.16 -5.64 16.99
C TRP A 27 0.96 -4.82 17.63
N VAL A 28 0.79 -3.50 17.75
CA VAL A 28 1.69 -2.65 18.54
C VAL A 28 1.67 -3.08 20.00
N ALA A 29 0.48 -3.22 20.59
CA ALA A 29 0.32 -3.67 21.97
C ALA A 29 0.91 -5.08 22.18
N HIS A 30 0.67 -5.99 21.24
CA HIS A 30 1.24 -7.34 21.25
C HIS A 30 2.78 -7.31 21.19
N GLY A 31 3.37 -6.49 20.30
CA GLY A 31 4.82 -6.30 20.22
C GLY A 31 5.42 -5.75 21.52
N CYS A 32 4.81 -4.74 22.11
CA CYS A 32 5.21 -4.20 23.41
C CYS A 32 5.11 -5.26 24.53
N HIS A 33 4.02 -6.03 24.54
CA HIS A 33 3.84 -7.11 25.50
C HIS A 33 4.91 -8.19 25.36
N LEU A 34 5.23 -8.63 24.14
CA LEU A 34 6.31 -9.58 23.89
C LEU A 34 7.67 -9.02 24.35
N ALA A 35 7.95 -7.74 24.07
CA ALA A 35 9.19 -7.10 24.49
C ALA A 35 9.33 -7.03 26.01
N ALA A 36 8.22 -6.73 26.70
CA ALA A 36 8.18 -6.64 28.15
C ALA A 36 8.27 -8.02 28.85
N THR A 37 7.73 -9.08 28.24
CA THR A 37 7.63 -10.41 28.87
C THR A 37 8.77 -11.35 28.51
N LYS A 38 9.21 -11.36 27.24
CA LYS A 38 10.28 -12.24 26.74
C LYS A 38 11.65 -11.55 26.67
N GLY A 39 11.67 -10.22 26.75
CA GLY A 39 12.88 -9.43 26.59
C GLY A 39 13.31 -9.28 25.12
N TRP A 40 14.06 -8.22 24.83
CA TRP A 40 14.43 -7.82 23.47
C TRP A 40 15.27 -8.84 22.69
N ARG A 41 15.99 -9.73 23.39
CA ARG A 41 16.88 -10.71 22.75
C ARG A 41 16.14 -11.89 22.13
N GLU A 42 14.95 -12.21 22.63
CA GLU A 42 14.14 -13.34 22.16
C GLU A 42 13.04 -12.90 21.20
N LEU A 43 12.96 -11.60 20.89
CA LEU A 43 12.02 -11.08 19.92
C LEU A 43 12.43 -11.46 18.52
N ASP A 44 11.44 -11.93 17.76
CA ASP A 44 11.54 -12.03 16.31
C ASP A 44 11.72 -10.63 15.72
N LEU A 45 12.94 -10.33 15.30
CA LEU A 45 13.30 -9.03 14.74
C LEU A 45 12.57 -8.77 13.42
N GLY A 46 12.20 -9.82 12.67
CA GLY A 46 11.36 -9.71 11.49
C GLY A 46 9.97 -9.20 11.84
N TYR A 47 9.32 -9.78 12.86
CA TYR A 47 8.02 -9.32 13.36
C TYR A 47 8.06 -7.85 13.80
N VAL A 48 9.06 -7.46 14.58
CA VAL A 48 9.20 -6.10 15.11
C VAL A 48 9.53 -5.09 14.00
N ALA A 49 10.27 -5.50 12.97
CA ALA A 49 10.66 -4.62 11.85
C ALA A 49 9.51 -4.31 10.87
N ILE A 50 8.41 -5.09 10.86
CA ILE A 50 7.29 -4.87 9.94
C ILE A 50 6.73 -3.45 10.09
N LEU A 51 6.32 -3.03 11.29
CA LEU A 51 5.70 -1.71 11.47
C LEU A 51 6.65 -0.53 11.15
N PRO A 52 7.91 -0.51 11.62
CA PRO A 52 8.88 0.49 11.18
C PRO A 52 9.11 0.49 9.67
N SER A 53 9.15 -0.68 9.01
CA SER A 53 9.32 -0.75 7.56
C SER A 53 8.11 -0.19 6.80
N MET A 54 6.89 -0.41 7.30
CA MET A 54 5.67 0.16 6.71
C MET A 54 5.60 1.68 6.91
N LEU A 55 6.07 2.19 8.06
CA LEU A 55 6.22 3.63 8.28
C LEU A 55 7.26 4.24 7.31
N LEU A 56 8.41 3.59 7.15
CA LEU A 56 9.42 4.04 6.20
C LEU A 56 8.88 4.07 4.76
N ARG A 57 8.07 3.07 4.37
CA ARG A 57 7.38 3.05 3.08
C ARG A 57 6.42 4.24 2.93
N ALA A 58 5.61 4.53 3.95
CA ALA A 58 4.71 5.69 3.91
C ALA A 58 5.49 7.01 3.79
N LEU A 59 6.60 7.17 4.52
CA LEU A 59 7.45 8.36 4.42
C LEU A 59 8.09 8.49 3.03
N HIS A 60 8.54 7.37 2.46
CA HIS A 60 9.11 7.32 1.11
C HIS A 60 8.08 7.74 0.06
N ASP A 61 6.87 7.18 0.12
CA ASP A 61 5.79 7.51 -0.81
C ASP A 61 5.37 8.98 -0.67
N GLN A 62 5.25 9.47 0.57
CA GLN A 62 4.97 10.88 0.85
C GLN A 62 6.06 11.82 0.30
N ALA A 63 7.33 11.42 0.36
CA ALA A 63 8.43 12.17 -0.24
C ALA A 63 8.27 12.26 -1.77
N TRP A 64 7.94 11.16 -2.44
CA TRP A 64 7.71 11.14 -3.88
C TRP A 64 6.50 11.96 -4.31
N ILE A 65 5.39 11.88 -3.57
CA ILE A 65 4.22 12.75 -3.78
C ILE A 65 4.64 14.22 -3.71
N THR A 66 5.39 14.58 -2.66
CA THR A 66 5.88 15.96 -2.46
C THR A 66 6.74 16.42 -3.63
N VAL A 67 7.70 15.58 -4.05
CA VAL A 67 8.56 15.86 -5.20
C VAL A 67 7.74 16.04 -6.49
N SER A 68 6.79 15.14 -6.75
CA SER A 68 5.90 15.21 -7.91
C SER A 68 5.11 16.52 -7.95
N ARG A 69 4.49 16.90 -6.83
CA ARG A 69 3.72 18.15 -6.69
C ARG A 69 4.59 19.39 -6.89
N LEU A 70 5.81 19.40 -6.38
CA LEU A 70 6.77 20.50 -6.59
C LEU A 70 7.15 20.65 -8.06
N TYR A 71 7.35 19.53 -8.77
CA TYR A 71 7.61 19.56 -10.22
C TYR A 71 6.41 20.05 -11.01
N ASN A 72 5.20 19.58 -10.66
CA ASN A 72 3.98 20.02 -11.30
C ASN A 72 3.77 21.54 -11.11
N ALA A 73 3.91 22.05 -9.88
CA ALA A 73 3.74 23.47 -9.57
C ALA A 73 4.73 24.41 -10.30
N ARG A 74 5.89 23.89 -10.75
CA ARG A 74 6.92 24.68 -11.47
C ARG A 74 6.75 24.68 -12.99
N GLY A 75 5.72 24.04 -13.54
CA GLY A 75 5.22 24.16 -14.92
C GLY A 75 6.10 23.59 -16.04
N LYS A 76 7.43 23.59 -15.89
CA LYS A 76 8.36 23.26 -17.01
C LYS A 76 8.40 21.78 -17.41
N ARG A 77 7.79 20.88 -16.63
CA ARG A 77 7.82 19.41 -16.84
C ARG A 77 6.45 18.76 -16.62
N GLN A 78 5.37 19.51 -16.83
CA GLN A 78 4.02 18.96 -16.73
C GLN A 78 3.71 18.08 -17.94
N ILE A 79 3.18 16.87 -17.67
CA ILE A 79 2.66 15.97 -18.72
C ILE A 79 1.31 16.50 -19.23
N VAL A 80 0.49 17.02 -18.30
CA VAL A 80 -0.79 17.67 -18.57
C VAL A 80 -0.71 19.09 -18.02
N ASP A 81 -0.99 20.08 -18.85
CA ASP A 81 -1.02 21.51 -18.48
C ASP A 81 -2.27 21.84 -17.64
N ARG A 82 -2.31 21.27 -16.43
CA ARG A 82 -3.37 21.43 -15.42
C ARG A 82 -2.78 21.37 -14.02
N GLY A 83 -3.36 22.15 -13.11
CA GLY A 83 -3.09 22.05 -11.67
C GLY A 83 -3.79 20.85 -11.04
N ILE A 84 -3.31 20.45 -9.85
CA ILE A 84 -3.98 19.44 -9.02
C ILE A 84 -5.14 20.10 -8.29
N GLU A 85 -6.36 19.68 -8.61
CA GLU A 85 -7.58 20.16 -7.98
C GLU A 85 -7.82 19.47 -6.62
N PHE A 86 -8.50 20.16 -5.70
CA PHE A 86 -8.87 19.59 -4.39
C PHE A 86 -9.63 18.26 -4.51
N ASP A 87 -10.49 18.17 -5.51
CA ASP A 87 -11.20 16.97 -5.90
C ASP A 87 -10.27 15.77 -6.14
N GLN A 88 -9.14 15.97 -6.83
CA GLN A 88 -8.17 14.90 -7.05
C GLN A 88 -7.45 14.55 -5.74
N VAL A 89 -7.06 15.55 -4.95
CA VAL A 89 -6.43 15.35 -3.63
C VAL A 89 -7.31 14.48 -2.75
N ASP A 90 -8.63 14.73 -2.71
CA ASP A 90 -9.57 13.96 -1.90
C ASP A 90 -9.75 12.52 -2.41
N ARG A 91 -9.70 12.29 -3.72
CA ARG A 91 -9.78 10.95 -4.31
C ARG A 91 -8.55 10.10 -3.95
N GLU A 92 -7.39 10.73 -3.91
CA GLU A 92 -6.10 10.05 -3.71
C GLU A 92 -5.65 10.04 -2.25
N ARG A 93 -6.36 10.73 -1.35
CA ARG A 93 -6.00 10.86 0.08
C ARG A 93 -5.80 9.54 0.83
N ASN A 94 -6.40 8.46 0.34
CA ASN A 94 -6.43 7.15 0.97
C ASN A 94 -5.36 6.18 0.44
N TRP A 95 -4.37 6.66 -0.32
CA TRP A 95 -3.27 5.87 -0.89
C TRP A 95 -2.54 4.97 0.13
N ASP A 96 -2.50 5.37 1.40
CA ASP A 96 -1.83 4.62 2.46
C ASP A 96 -2.65 3.44 3.01
N ASP A 97 -3.89 3.22 2.55
CA ASP A 97 -4.69 2.05 2.93
C ASP A 97 -4.04 0.73 2.49
N GLN A 98 -3.36 0.70 1.33
CA GLN A 98 -2.58 -0.46 0.89
C GLN A 98 -1.41 -0.78 1.83
N ILE A 99 -0.82 0.24 2.48
CA ILE A 99 0.25 0.05 3.46
C ILE A 99 -0.31 -0.61 4.72
N ILE A 100 -1.49 -0.18 5.18
CA ILE A 100 -2.18 -0.80 6.32
C ILE A 100 -2.49 -2.28 6.00
N LEU A 101 -3.04 -2.57 4.82
CA LEU A 101 -3.30 -3.95 4.40
C LEU A 101 -2.02 -4.78 4.37
N SER A 102 -0.96 -4.25 3.75
CA SER A 102 0.35 -4.92 3.68
C SER A 102 0.90 -5.24 5.06
N ALA A 103 0.80 -4.28 6.01
CA ALA A 103 1.21 -4.48 7.39
C ALA A 103 0.45 -5.65 8.03
N ILE A 104 -0.88 -5.68 7.89
CA ILE A 104 -1.73 -6.76 8.43
C ILE A 104 -1.33 -8.11 7.84
N LEU A 105 -1.17 -8.20 6.52
CA LEU A 105 -0.80 -9.45 5.85
C LEU A 105 0.58 -9.95 6.30
N LEU A 106 1.56 -9.06 6.42
CA LEU A 106 2.90 -9.40 6.92
C LEU A 106 2.87 -9.84 8.38
N LEU A 107 2.11 -9.16 9.23
CA LEU A 107 1.94 -9.50 10.65
C LEU A 107 1.26 -10.85 10.82
N LEU A 108 0.18 -11.10 10.08
CA LEU A 108 -0.48 -12.41 10.07
C LEU A 108 0.44 -13.50 9.54
N GLY A 109 1.22 -13.21 8.50
CA GLY A 109 2.23 -14.12 7.96
C GLY A 109 3.28 -14.48 9.01
N SER A 110 3.81 -13.49 9.69
CA SER A 110 4.80 -13.69 10.77
C SER A 110 4.21 -14.43 11.97
N LEU A 111 2.93 -14.29 12.29
CA LEU A 111 2.32 -15.00 13.43
C LEU A 111 1.86 -16.43 13.10
N TYR A 112 1.34 -16.66 11.89
CA TYR A 112 0.58 -17.88 11.60
C TYR A 112 1.16 -18.73 10.47
N LEU A 113 1.97 -18.17 9.57
CA LEU A 113 2.56 -18.98 8.49
C LEU A 113 3.76 -19.76 9.02
N PRO A 114 3.82 -21.09 8.80
CA PRO A 114 5.02 -21.87 9.11
C PRO A 114 6.22 -21.34 8.35
N GLY A 115 7.31 -21.03 9.06
CA GLY A 115 8.51 -20.45 8.47
C GLY A 115 8.44 -18.92 8.28
N GLY A 116 7.37 -18.27 8.74
CA GLY A 116 7.27 -16.80 8.78
C GLY A 116 7.97 -16.16 9.98
N GLN A 117 8.43 -16.98 10.95
CA GLN A 117 9.13 -16.52 12.15
C GLN A 117 10.65 -16.62 11.98
N ASN A 118 11.38 -15.69 12.60
CA ASN A 118 12.84 -15.66 12.66
C ASN A 118 13.50 -15.78 11.28
N LEU A 119 12.91 -15.10 10.29
CA LEU A 119 13.44 -15.06 8.94
C LEU A 119 14.86 -14.48 8.93
N PRO A 120 15.77 -15.00 8.09
CA PRO A 120 17.09 -14.42 7.94
C PRO A 120 16.98 -13.00 7.41
N TRP A 121 17.86 -12.10 7.88
CA TRP A 121 17.91 -10.72 7.41
C TRP A 121 18.15 -10.58 5.90
N TRP A 122 18.85 -11.54 5.31
CA TRP A 122 19.12 -11.58 3.89
C TRP A 122 19.24 -13.02 3.38
N ARG A 123 18.66 -13.28 2.20
CA ARG A 123 18.83 -14.54 1.47
C ARG A 123 18.81 -14.26 -0.02
N THR A 124 19.95 -14.43 -0.68
CA THR A 124 20.10 -14.08 -2.11
C THR A 124 19.21 -14.95 -3.01
N ASP A 125 19.10 -16.24 -2.71
CA ASP A 125 18.18 -17.16 -3.41
C ASP A 125 16.70 -16.72 -3.29
N GLY A 126 16.31 -16.25 -2.10
CA GLY A 126 14.99 -15.69 -1.83
C GLY A 126 14.76 -14.39 -2.61
N ALA A 127 15.77 -13.51 -2.70
CA ALA A 127 15.70 -12.30 -3.49
C ALA A 127 15.55 -12.60 -5.00
N VAL A 128 16.30 -13.57 -5.51
CA VAL A 128 16.18 -14.03 -6.91
C VAL A 128 14.79 -14.64 -7.16
N LEU A 129 14.31 -15.49 -6.26
CA LEU A 129 12.98 -16.09 -6.37
C LEU A 129 11.87 -15.03 -6.36
N LEU A 130 11.96 -14.04 -5.45
CA LEU A 130 11.02 -12.93 -5.38
C LEU A 130 11.02 -12.12 -6.68
N ALA A 131 12.20 -11.81 -7.23
CA ALA A 131 12.31 -11.10 -8.50
C ALA A 131 11.68 -11.88 -9.66
N LEU A 132 11.89 -13.20 -9.74
CA LEU A 132 11.29 -14.05 -10.77
C LEU A 132 9.77 -14.19 -10.62
N LEU A 133 9.28 -14.36 -9.38
CA LEU A 133 7.85 -14.41 -9.08
C LEU A 133 7.16 -13.09 -9.41
N HIS A 134 7.83 -11.97 -9.15
CA HIS A 134 7.33 -10.65 -9.49
C HIS A 134 7.28 -10.47 -11.02
N ALA A 135 8.44 -10.56 -11.69
CA ALA A 135 8.56 -10.30 -13.12
C ALA A 135 7.78 -11.28 -14.02
N GLY A 136 7.48 -12.48 -13.54
CA GLY A 136 6.67 -13.46 -14.26
C GLY A 136 5.21 -13.46 -13.80
N PRO A 137 4.85 -14.30 -12.80
CA PRO A 137 3.47 -14.45 -12.34
C PRO A 137 2.75 -13.16 -11.96
N VAL A 138 3.38 -12.27 -11.17
CA VAL A 138 2.70 -11.07 -10.67
C VAL A 138 2.39 -10.11 -11.81
N GLU A 139 3.36 -9.79 -12.66
CA GLU A 139 3.15 -8.92 -13.83
C GLU A 139 2.12 -9.50 -14.80
N PHE A 140 2.14 -10.82 -15.03
CA PHE A 140 1.14 -11.48 -15.88
C PHE A 140 -0.27 -11.32 -15.31
N LEU A 141 -0.46 -11.59 -14.02
CA LEU A 141 -1.75 -11.45 -13.36
C LEU A 141 -2.21 -9.99 -13.33
N TYR A 142 -1.30 -9.06 -13.02
CA TYR A 142 -1.56 -7.63 -13.01
C TYR A 142 -2.08 -7.16 -14.38
N TYR A 143 -1.40 -7.52 -15.47
CA TYR A 143 -1.81 -7.14 -16.82
C TYR A 143 -3.23 -7.61 -17.16
N TRP A 144 -3.53 -8.89 -16.92
CA TRP A 144 -4.85 -9.45 -17.26
C TRP A 144 -5.95 -8.92 -16.37
N PHE A 145 -5.67 -8.73 -15.07
CA PHE A 145 -6.62 -8.14 -14.14
C PHE A 145 -6.92 -6.68 -14.50
N HIS A 146 -5.89 -5.88 -14.78
CA HIS A 146 -6.05 -4.50 -15.22
C HIS A 146 -6.84 -4.42 -16.52
N ARG A 147 -6.54 -5.27 -17.50
CA ARG A 147 -7.33 -5.38 -18.74
C ARG A 147 -8.79 -5.73 -18.47
N ALA A 148 -9.06 -6.64 -17.53
CA ALA A 148 -10.43 -6.99 -17.14
C ALA A 148 -11.15 -5.81 -16.47
N LEU A 149 -10.47 -5.03 -15.64
CA LEU A 149 -11.00 -3.82 -15.00
C LEU A 149 -11.47 -2.76 -16.01
N HIS A 150 -10.95 -2.76 -17.24
CA HIS A 150 -11.41 -1.90 -18.32
C HIS A 150 -12.69 -2.39 -19.03
N HIS A 151 -13.18 -3.59 -18.72
CA HIS A 151 -14.47 -4.04 -19.22
C HIS A 151 -15.61 -3.24 -18.56
N HIS A 152 -16.59 -2.75 -19.33
CA HIS A 152 -17.62 -1.78 -18.89
C HIS A 152 -18.22 -2.05 -17.49
N PHE A 153 -18.54 -3.32 -17.21
CA PHE A 153 -19.08 -3.73 -15.90
C PHE A 153 -18.12 -3.46 -14.74
N LEU A 154 -16.85 -3.86 -14.88
CA LEU A 154 -15.82 -3.68 -13.84
C LEU A 154 -15.31 -2.25 -13.81
N TYR A 155 -15.23 -1.60 -14.97
CA TYR A 155 -14.77 -0.22 -15.09
C TYR A 155 -15.62 0.71 -14.23
N THR A 156 -16.94 0.72 -14.44
CA THR A 156 -17.87 1.60 -13.71
C THR A 156 -17.92 1.35 -12.20
N ARG A 157 -17.52 0.15 -11.75
CA ARG A 157 -17.56 -0.30 -10.36
C ARG A 157 -16.26 -0.09 -9.59
N TYR A 158 -15.13 -0.30 -10.25
CA TYR A 158 -13.84 -0.48 -9.59
C TYR A 158 -12.72 0.36 -10.18
N HIS A 159 -12.82 0.79 -11.45
CA HIS A 159 -11.68 1.44 -12.14
C HIS A 159 -11.96 2.87 -12.60
N SER A 160 -13.21 3.28 -12.79
CA SER A 160 -13.57 4.61 -13.29
C SER A 160 -13.13 5.75 -12.35
N HIS A 161 -13.03 5.46 -11.05
CA HIS A 161 -12.57 6.41 -10.06
C HIS A 161 -11.11 6.80 -10.25
N HIS A 162 -10.27 5.81 -10.54
CA HIS A 162 -8.85 5.97 -10.79
C HIS A 162 -8.61 6.86 -12.04
N HIS A 163 -9.38 6.64 -13.11
CA HIS A 163 -9.32 7.47 -14.33
C HIS A 163 -9.82 8.91 -14.16
N ALA A 164 -10.43 9.25 -13.01
CA ALA A 164 -10.83 10.63 -12.72
C ALA A 164 -9.66 11.50 -12.21
N SER A 165 -8.51 10.89 -11.86
CA SER A 165 -7.27 11.58 -11.55
C SER A 165 -6.49 11.85 -12.83
N ILE A 166 -6.54 13.08 -13.31
CA ILE A 166 -5.97 13.46 -14.62
C ILE A 166 -4.52 13.91 -14.48
N VAL A 167 -4.18 14.57 -13.36
CA VAL A 167 -2.79 14.96 -13.09
C VAL A 167 -2.10 13.78 -12.45
N THR A 168 -1.18 13.14 -13.16
CA THR A 168 -0.50 11.94 -12.67
C THR A 168 0.41 12.26 -11.47
N GLU A 169 0.16 11.58 -10.36
CA GLU A 169 1.00 11.53 -9.17
C GLU A 169 1.51 10.09 -8.95
N PRO A 170 2.57 9.87 -8.15
CA PRO A 170 3.04 8.52 -7.82
C PRO A 170 1.93 7.61 -7.26
N ILE A 171 0.97 8.19 -6.54
CA ILE A 171 -0.20 7.50 -5.96
C ILE A 171 -1.37 7.36 -6.92
N THR A 172 -1.33 8.04 -8.07
CA THR A 172 -2.33 7.85 -9.13
C THR A 172 -2.15 6.50 -9.81
N CYS A 173 -0.97 5.88 -9.72
CA CYS A 173 -0.64 4.58 -10.32
C CYS A 173 -1.06 3.36 -9.47
N GLU A 174 -2.12 3.47 -8.66
CA GLU A 174 -2.70 2.33 -7.92
C GLU A 174 -3.63 1.45 -8.78
#